data_AF-A0A3R7FBW5-F1
#
_entry.id   AF-A0A3R7FBW5-F1
#
_cell.length_a   1.000
_cell.length_b   1.000
_cell.length_c   1.000
_cell.angle_alpha   90.00
_cell.angle_beta   90.00
_cell.angle_gamma   90.00
#
_symmetry.space_group_name_H-M   'P 1'
#
loop_
_entity.id
_entity.type
_entity.pdbx_description
1 polymer ?
#
loop_
_entity_poly.entity_id
_entity_poly.type
_entity_poly.pdbx_seq_one_letter_code
_entity_poly.pdbx_strand_id
1 'polypeptide(L)'
;MFGKLFNRKELEKRIEILQARIDELESENRVLSTRLSKQEMRTKKAVSDKQEADLALKKAEKEIENLERTLEKQKEKTQKTDDLALTFKRAVTLTNAQSCDLLSQIGSVSSRNEDLLTVYLRPDESVADLNEFESTIELDQDVKYLMQQIESATGVALFYDMKRLGMVRMLMTPPFPIGESGWKLDRVFDITPLQELLERNQMICILLAHAGATFIGISNREAVIDYKVVRSSVKEKHTKGGWSQRRFERLRDEDIKHHAEKARGVFEALMDEYKNEIKMVVASGEHNLIKEITGGDYEYRYSFPLLIRSIDLKARVEKHNIDKIRVLTWSARWYNVSI
;
A
#
# COMPACT_ATOMS: atom_id res chain seq x y z
N MET A 1 67.15 -61.57 -57.09
CA MET A 1 66.77 -61.64 -55.66
C MET A 1 66.28 -60.30 -55.07
N PHE A 2 66.35 -59.16 -55.76
CA PHE A 2 66.07 -57.83 -55.19
C PHE A 2 64.60 -57.32 -55.27
N GLY A 3 63.76 -57.82 -56.18
CA GLY A 3 62.37 -57.35 -56.33
C GLY A 3 61.38 -57.76 -55.24
N LYS A 4 61.60 -58.90 -54.55
CA LYS A 4 60.76 -59.34 -53.42
C LYS A 4 61.00 -58.54 -52.13
N LEU A 5 62.21 -58.00 -51.95
CA LEU A 5 62.58 -57.18 -50.79
C LEU A 5 62.04 -55.75 -50.87
N PHE A 6 61.93 -55.18 -52.08
CA PHE A 6 61.40 -53.83 -52.29
C PHE A 6 59.88 -53.79 -52.04
N ASN A 7 59.14 -54.75 -52.59
CA ASN A 7 57.69 -54.89 -52.39
C ASN A 7 57.32 -55.12 -50.91
N ARG A 8 58.17 -55.84 -50.16
CA ARG A 8 57.95 -56.09 -48.74
C ARG A 8 58.09 -54.82 -47.89
N LYS A 9 59.08 -53.98 -48.16
CA LYS A 9 59.26 -52.69 -47.45
C LYS A 9 58.12 -51.72 -47.72
N GLU A 10 57.58 -51.72 -48.94
CA GLU A 10 56.46 -50.85 -49.31
C GLU A 10 55.15 -51.30 -48.65
N LEU A 11 54.94 -52.62 -48.54
CA LEU A 11 53.83 -53.21 -47.77
C LEU A 11 53.97 -52.94 -46.26
N GLU A 12 55.17 -53.04 -45.69
CA GLU A 12 55.42 -52.74 -44.28
C GLU A 12 55.10 -51.27 -43.94
N LYS A 13 55.52 -50.31 -44.79
CA LYS A 13 55.13 -48.90 -44.65
C LYS A 13 53.63 -48.69 -44.78
N ARG A 14 52.95 -49.41 -45.68
CA ARG A 14 51.50 -49.32 -45.86
C ARG A 14 50.75 -49.81 -44.62
N ILE A 15 51.21 -50.90 -44.01
CA ILE A 15 50.68 -51.45 -42.77
C ILE A 15 50.87 -50.44 -41.63
N GLU A 16 52.04 -49.82 -41.51
CA GLU A 16 52.32 -48.81 -40.49
C GLU A 16 51.41 -47.57 -40.62
N ILE A 17 51.22 -47.07 -41.84
CA ILE A 17 50.30 -45.95 -42.12
C ILE A 17 48.85 -46.31 -41.80
N LEU A 18 48.41 -47.51 -42.19
CA LEU A 18 47.05 -47.98 -41.92
C LEU A 18 46.83 -48.20 -40.42
N GLN A 19 47.82 -48.71 -39.70
CA GLN A 19 47.75 -48.90 -38.26
C GLN A 19 47.64 -47.55 -37.53
N ALA A 20 48.46 -46.57 -37.92
CA ALA A 20 48.37 -45.21 -37.39
C ALA A 20 46.98 -44.58 -37.65
N ARG A 21 46.40 -44.83 -38.83
CA ARG A 21 45.05 -44.33 -39.16
C ARG A 21 43.95 -45.03 -38.37
N ILE A 22 44.10 -46.33 -38.11
CA ILE A 22 43.18 -47.09 -37.25
C ILE A 22 43.22 -46.52 -35.83
N ASP A 23 44.41 -46.32 -35.27
CA ASP A 23 44.57 -45.78 -33.91
C ASP A 23 43.99 -44.37 -33.79
N GLU A 24 44.18 -43.52 -34.81
CA GLU A 24 43.58 -42.19 -34.90
C GLU A 24 42.05 -42.26 -34.94
N LEU A 25 41.48 -43.08 -35.82
CA LEU A 25 40.02 -43.26 -35.94
C LEU A 25 39.40 -43.87 -34.68
N GLU A 26 40.09 -44.78 -34.01
CA GLU A 26 39.65 -45.32 -32.72
C GLU A 26 39.62 -44.24 -31.63
N SER A 27 40.64 -43.36 -31.61
CA SER A 27 40.69 -42.24 -30.68
C SER A 27 39.55 -41.24 -30.93
N GLU A 28 39.27 -40.91 -32.20
CA GLU A 28 38.16 -40.06 -32.60
C GLU A 28 36.81 -40.67 -32.22
N ASN A 29 36.61 -41.98 -32.45
CA ASN A 29 35.38 -42.68 -32.06
C ASN A 29 35.16 -42.68 -30.55
N ARG A 30 36.22 -42.83 -29.75
CA ARG A 30 36.12 -42.73 -28.27
C ARG A 30 35.68 -41.33 -27.84
N VAL A 31 36.19 -40.28 -28.48
CA VAL A 31 35.80 -38.89 -28.18
C VAL A 31 34.35 -38.63 -28.62
N LEU A 32 33.96 -39.07 -29.82
CA LEU A 32 32.61 -38.88 -30.35
C LEU A 32 31.56 -39.62 -29.53
N SER A 33 31.81 -40.88 -29.15
CA SER A 33 30.90 -41.66 -28.29
C SER A 33 30.72 -41.02 -26.91
N THR A 34 31.78 -40.47 -26.33
CA THR A 34 31.72 -39.73 -25.06
C THR A 34 30.91 -38.43 -25.19
N ARG A 35 31.00 -37.73 -26.32
CA ARG A 35 30.18 -36.53 -26.59
C ARG A 35 28.71 -36.87 -26.76
N LEU A 36 28.42 -37.94 -27.50
CA LEU A 36 27.06 -38.42 -27.74
C LEU A 36 26.37 -38.78 -26.42
N SER A 37 27.02 -39.55 -25.55
CA SER A 37 26.44 -39.94 -24.26
C SER A 37 26.17 -38.75 -23.34
N LYS A 38 27.05 -37.74 -23.33
CA LYS A 38 26.82 -36.48 -22.61
C LYS A 38 25.63 -35.70 -23.18
N GLN A 39 25.46 -35.69 -24.49
CA GLN A 39 24.33 -35.03 -25.14
C GLN A 39 23.02 -35.75 -24.85
N GLU A 40 23.00 -37.08 -24.89
CA GLU A 40 21.83 -37.89 -24.52
C GLU A 40 21.43 -37.71 -23.05
N MET A 41 22.39 -37.61 -22.13
CA MET A 41 22.09 -37.31 -20.74
C MET A 41 21.47 -35.90 -20.58
N ARG A 42 21.97 -34.91 -21.32
CA ARG A 42 21.41 -33.55 -21.31
C ARG A 42 20.00 -33.49 -21.88
N THR A 43 19.72 -34.20 -22.98
CA THR A 43 18.39 -34.24 -23.58
C THR A 43 17.40 -34.96 -22.67
N LYS A 44 17.78 -36.09 -22.07
CA LYS A 44 16.95 -36.78 -21.06
C LYS A 44 16.62 -35.88 -19.88
N LYS A 45 17.61 -35.17 -19.35
CA LYS A 45 17.41 -34.23 -18.24
C LYS A 45 16.47 -33.09 -18.62
N ALA A 46 16.70 -32.45 -19.77
CA ALA A 46 15.84 -31.35 -20.24
C ALA A 46 14.38 -31.79 -20.48
N VAL A 47 14.16 -33.01 -20.96
CA VAL A 47 12.80 -33.57 -21.10
C VAL A 47 12.14 -33.79 -19.74
N SER A 48 12.88 -34.32 -18.76
CA SER A 48 12.38 -34.50 -17.39
C SER A 48 12.03 -33.15 -16.74
N ASP A 49 12.93 -32.17 -16.83
CA ASP A 49 12.73 -30.83 -16.27
C ASP A 49 11.49 -30.15 -16.91
N LYS A 50 11.28 -30.35 -18.22
CA LYS A 50 10.08 -29.87 -18.92
C LYS A 50 8.81 -30.56 -18.43
N GLN A 51 8.82 -31.89 -18.27
CA GLN A 51 7.67 -32.64 -17.78
C GLN A 51 7.28 -32.21 -16.36
N GLU A 52 8.26 -31.96 -15.50
CA GLU A 52 8.03 -31.46 -14.14
C GLU A 52 7.41 -30.05 -14.16
N ALA A 53 7.93 -29.15 -15.02
CA ALA A 53 7.37 -27.81 -15.21
C ALA A 53 5.93 -27.84 -15.75
N ASP A 54 5.63 -28.72 -16.72
CA ASP A 54 4.30 -28.87 -17.30
C ASP A 54 3.28 -29.39 -16.26
N LEU A 55 3.71 -30.30 -15.37
CA LEU A 55 2.88 -30.79 -14.25
C LEU A 55 2.60 -29.69 -13.22
N ALA A 56 3.61 -28.86 -12.90
CA ALA A 56 3.45 -27.73 -11.98
C ALA A 56 2.50 -26.68 -12.56
N LEU A 57 2.60 -26.38 -13.86
CA LEU A 57 1.71 -25.44 -14.54
C LEU A 57 0.25 -25.90 -14.48
N LYS A 58 -0.03 -27.17 -14.83
CA LYS A 58 -1.38 -27.74 -14.76
C LYS A 58 -1.97 -27.70 -13.34
N LYS A 59 -1.14 -27.90 -12.32
CA LYS A 59 -1.58 -27.81 -10.92
C LYS A 59 -1.95 -26.37 -10.57
N ALA A 60 -1.15 -25.38 -10.96
CA ALA A 60 -1.41 -23.97 -10.73
C ALA A 60 -2.68 -23.49 -11.46
N GLU A 61 -2.89 -23.91 -12.71
CA GLU A 61 -4.10 -23.59 -13.48
C GLU A 61 -5.37 -24.10 -12.77
N LYS A 62 -5.33 -25.34 -12.25
CA LYS A 62 -6.44 -25.92 -11.49
C LYS A 62 -6.70 -25.19 -10.17
N GLU A 63 -5.66 -24.69 -9.51
CA GLU A 63 -5.80 -23.88 -8.30
C GLU A 63 -6.43 -22.51 -8.60
N ILE A 64 -6.01 -21.86 -9.70
CA ILE A 64 -6.62 -20.60 -10.17
C ILE A 64 -8.12 -20.80 -10.45
N GLU A 65 -8.49 -21.85 -11.19
CA GLU A 65 -9.91 -22.12 -11.49
C GLU A 65 -10.74 -22.34 -10.20
N ASN A 66 -10.18 -23.04 -9.21
CA ASN A 66 -10.84 -23.24 -7.92
C ASN A 66 -10.97 -21.93 -7.13
N LEU A 67 -9.95 -21.09 -7.14
CA LEU A 67 -9.97 -19.78 -6.49
C LEU A 67 -10.96 -18.83 -7.17
N GLU A 68 -11.02 -18.81 -8.50
CA GLU A 68 -11.99 -18.04 -9.28
C GLU A 68 -13.42 -18.47 -8.96
N ARG A 69 -13.72 -19.77 -8.90
CA ARG A 69 -15.04 -20.27 -8.47
C ARG A 69 -15.37 -19.89 -7.03
N THR A 70 -14.37 -19.83 -6.15
CA THR A 70 -14.56 -19.43 -4.76
C THR A 70 -14.83 -17.92 -4.65
N LEU A 71 -14.11 -17.12 -5.44
CA LEU A 71 -14.34 -15.68 -5.60
C LEU A 71 -15.72 -15.39 -6.18
N GLU A 72 -16.18 -16.14 -7.18
CA GLU A 72 -17.51 -15.98 -7.76
C GLU A 72 -18.58 -16.25 -6.70
N LYS A 73 -18.45 -17.35 -5.95
CA LYS A 73 -19.35 -17.67 -4.83
C LYS A 73 -19.29 -16.66 -3.69
N GLN A 74 -18.12 -16.06 -3.44
CA GLN A 74 -18.01 -14.97 -2.47
C GLN A 74 -18.68 -13.71 -3.00
N LYS A 75 -18.47 -13.34 -4.27
CA LYS A 75 -19.15 -12.21 -4.93
C LYS A 75 -20.66 -12.38 -4.95
N GLU A 76 -21.18 -13.57 -5.20
CA GLU A 76 -22.63 -13.85 -5.15
C GLU A 76 -23.19 -13.75 -3.72
N LYS A 77 -22.40 -14.16 -2.71
CA LYS A 77 -22.75 -13.93 -1.29
C LYS A 77 -22.67 -12.45 -0.92
N THR A 78 -21.67 -11.73 -1.44
CA THR A 78 -21.52 -10.28 -1.32
C THR A 78 -22.65 -9.54 -2.03
N GLN A 79 -23.18 -10.05 -3.15
CA GLN A 79 -24.31 -9.45 -3.87
C GLN A 79 -25.63 -9.50 -3.09
N LYS A 80 -25.84 -10.49 -2.23
CA LYS A 80 -26.96 -10.47 -1.26
C LYS A 80 -26.70 -9.53 -0.08
N THR A 81 -25.47 -9.09 0.12
CA THR A 81 -25.06 -8.04 1.06
C THR A 81 -24.92 -6.66 0.38
N ASP A 82 -24.93 -6.59 -0.96
CA ASP A 82 -24.68 -5.37 -1.74
C ASP A 82 -25.89 -4.44 -1.85
N ASP A 83 -27.09 -4.88 -1.47
CA ASP A 83 -28.21 -3.95 -1.23
C ASP A 83 -27.86 -2.96 -0.09
N LEU A 84 -26.92 -3.31 0.81
CA LEU A 84 -26.31 -2.41 1.81
C LEU A 84 -25.04 -1.70 1.32
N ALA A 85 -24.39 -2.16 0.24
CA ALA A 85 -23.17 -1.57 -0.31
C ALA A 85 -23.42 -0.41 -1.30
N LEU A 86 -24.68 -0.22 -1.73
CA LEU A 86 -25.11 0.98 -2.47
C LEU A 86 -24.84 2.29 -1.68
N THR A 87 -24.75 2.21 -0.35
CA THR A 87 -24.58 3.33 0.58
C THR A 87 -23.17 3.96 0.57
N PHE A 88 -22.14 3.29 0.05
CA PHE A 88 -20.74 3.79 0.07
C PHE A 88 -20.31 4.58 -1.18
N LYS A 89 -21.23 4.83 -2.13
CA LYS A 89 -20.91 5.30 -3.50
C LYS A 89 -20.33 6.72 -3.65
N ARG A 90 -20.17 7.54 -2.59
CA ARG A 90 -19.72 8.94 -2.74
C ARG A 90 -18.73 9.43 -1.69
N ALA A 91 -17.79 8.58 -1.25
CA ALA A 91 -16.64 9.08 -0.51
C ALA A 91 -15.70 9.86 -1.47
N VAL A 92 -15.48 11.15 -1.23
CA VAL A 92 -14.62 12.01 -2.03
C VAL A 92 -13.58 12.65 -1.13
N THR A 93 -12.32 12.64 -1.55
CA THR A 93 -11.26 13.42 -0.91
C THR A 93 -11.25 14.81 -1.51
N LEU A 94 -11.53 15.81 -0.68
CA LEU A 94 -11.50 17.21 -1.08
C LEU A 94 -10.26 17.88 -0.49
N THR A 95 -9.63 18.74 -1.29
CA THR A 95 -8.55 19.61 -0.80
C THR A 95 -9.05 20.48 0.35
N ASN A 96 -8.13 21.05 1.13
CA ASN A 96 -8.49 21.96 2.22
C ASN A 96 -9.38 23.12 1.72
N ALA A 97 -8.99 23.78 0.62
CA ALA A 97 -9.78 24.86 0.02
C ALA A 97 -11.19 24.40 -0.41
N GLN A 98 -11.29 23.27 -1.12
CA GLN A 98 -12.59 22.71 -1.51
C GLN A 98 -13.46 22.31 -0.30
N SER A 99 -12.84 21.86 0.79
CA SER A 99 -13.55 21.52 2.03
C SER A 99 -14.07 22.78 2.73
N CYS A 100 -13.28 23.86 2.75
CA CYS A 100 -13.73 25.15 3.27
C CYS A 100 -14.90 25.72 2.44
N ASP A 101 -14.81 25.65 1.10
CA ASP A 101 -15.89 26.09 0.21
C ASP A 101 -17.18 25.30 0.48
N LEU A 102 -17.08 23.97 0.60
CA LEU A 102 -18.23 23.12 0.91
C LEU A 102 -18.80 23.40 2.31
N LEU A 103 -17.96 23.61 3.33
CA LEU A 103 -18.43 24.00 4.67
C LEU A 103 -19.15 25.34 4.63
N SER A 104 -18.67 26.32 3.85
CA SER A 104 -19.37 27.59 3.69
C SER A 104 -20.74 27.40 3.02
N GLN A 105 -20.86 26.48 2.06
CA GLN A 105 -22.15 26.13 1.47
C GLN A 105 -23.09 25.46 2.49
N ILE A 106 -22.57 24.53 3.30
CA ILE A 106 -23.33 23.87 4.37
C ILE A 106 -23.81 24.90 5.40
N GLY A 107 -22.92 25.78 5.88
CA GLY A 107 -23.27 26.81 6.84
C GLY A 107 -24.25 27.86 6.30
N SER A 108 -24.38 28.00 4.97
CA SER A 108 -25.39 28.87 4.35
C SER A 108 -26.80 28.27 4.36
N VAL A 109 -26.93 26.97 4.64
CA VAL A 109 -28.24 26.30 4.74
C VAL A 109 -28.90 26.72 6.05
N SER A 110 -30.09 27.31 5.91
CA SER A 110 -30.92 27.71 7.04
C SER A 110 -32.30 27.07 6.97
N SER A 111 -32.84 26.67 8.10
CA SER A 111 -34.20 26.18 8.26
C SER A 111 -35.06 27.16 9.06
N ARG A 112 -36.39 27.02 8.92
CA ARG A 112 -37.35 27.78 9.72
C ARG A 112 -37.47 27.24 11.15
N ASN A 113 -37.19 25.95 11.32
CA ASN A 113 -37.24 25.24 12.59
C ASN A 113 -35.83 24.81 13.00
N GLU A 114 -35.68 24.40 14.25
CA GLU A 114 -34.44 23.80 14.77
C GLU A 114 -34.39 22.31 14.38
N ASP A 115 -34.07 22.05 13.12
CA ASP A 115 -34.04 20.72 12.51
C ASP A 115 -32.73 20.42 11.76
N LEU A 116 -31.74 21.30 11.87
CA LEU A 116 -30.40 21.08 11.34
C LEU A 116 -29.48 20.60 12.46
N LEU A 117 -29.11 19.33 12.39
CA LEU A 117 -28.25 18.66 13.35
C LEU A 117 -26.79 18.72 12.91
N THR A 118 -25.93 19.21 13.80
CA THR A 118 -24.48 19.10 13.69
C THR A 118 -23.96 18.18 14.79
N VAL A 119 -23.11 17.21 14.44
CA VAL A 119 -22.44 16.36 15.42
C VAL A 119 -20.94 16.36 15.17
N TYR A 120 -20.16 16.49 16.22
CA TYR A 120 -18.73 16.33 16.25
C TYR A 120 -18.37 15.16 17.16
N LEU A 121 -17.53 14.26 16.66
CA LEU A 121 -17.00 13.12 17.39
C LEU A 121 -15.48 13.15 17.32
N ARG A 122 -14.82 13.03 18.45
CA ARG A 122 -13.38 12.78 18.56
C ARG A 122 -13.03 11.38 18.00
N PRO A 123 -11.74 11.11 17.75
CA PRO A 123 -11.32 9.74 17.49
C PRO A 123 -11.80 8.80 18.60
N ASP A 124 -12.23 7.60 18.21
CA ASP A 124 -12.67 6.52 19.11
C ASP A 124 -13.97 6.79 19.91
N GLU A 125 -14.64 7.92 19.70
CA GLU A 125 -15.95 8.21 20.31
C GLU A 125 -17.11 7.98 19.34
N SER A 126 -18.27 7.64 19.90
CA SER A 126 -19.49 7.33 19.18
C SER A 126 -20.63 8.27 19.60
N VAL A 127 -21.71 8.26 18.82
CA VAL A 127 -22.93 9.01 19.18
C VAL A 127 -23.58 8.55 20.49
N ALA A 128 -23.28 7.33 20.95
CA ALA A 128 -23.77 6.81 22.23
C ALA A 128 -23.03 7.42 23.44
N ASP A 129 -21.82 7.95 23.23
CA ASP A 129 -21.04 8.63 24.26
C ASP A 129 -21.48 10.09 24.47
N LEU A 130 -22.37 10.59 23.60
CA LEU A 130 -22.89 11.95 23.67
C LEU A 130 -24.07 12.04 24.64
N ASN A 131 -23.96 12.96 25.60
CA ASN A 131 -25.03 13.23 26.56
C ASN A 131 -26.34 13.61 25.85
N GLU A 132 -27.44 13.00 26.29
CA GLU A 132 -28.82 13.28 25.85
C GLU A 132 -29.07 13.08 24.34
N PHE A 133 -28.12 12.52 23.59
CA PHE A 133 -28.24 12.38 22.14
C PHE A 133 -29.33 11.36 21.75
N GLU A 134 -29.25 10.13 22.26
CA GLU A 134 -30.20 9.07 21.90
C GLU A 134 -31.63 9.34 22.41
N SER A 135 -31.78 10.13 23.48
CA SER A 135 -33.09 10.53 23.99
C SER A 135 -33.74 11.64 23.18
N THR A 136 -32.95 12.43 22.43
CA THR A 136 -33.43 13.64 21.74
C THR A 136 -33.46 13.48 20.22
N ILE A 137 -32.54 12.69 19.66
CA ILE A 137 -32.30 12.60 18.22
C ILE A 137 -32.52 11.17 17.73
N GLU A 138 -33.40 11.03 16.73
CA GLU A 138 -33.57 9.79 15.97
C GLU A 138 -32.87 9.91 14.62
N LEU A 139 -31.67 9.32 14.51
CA LEU A 139 -30.96 9.18 13.23
C LEU A 139 -31.50 7.99 12.43
N ASP A 140 -31.58 8.17 11.11
CA ASP A 140 -31.87 7.08 10.17
C ASP A 140 -30.82 5.95 10.30
N GLN A 141 -31.24 4.70 10.09
CA GLN A 141 -30.39 3.52 10.30
C GLN A 141 -29.16 3.47 9.38
N ASP A 142 -29.29 4.00 8.16
CA ASP A 142 -28.22 4.14 7.17
C ASP A 142 -27.12 5.09 7.67
N VAL A 143 -27.49 6.23 8.25
CA VAL A 143 -26.54 7.20 8.83
C VAL A 143 -25.81 6.57 10.01
N LYS A 144 -26.53 5.90 10.92
CA LYS A 144 -25.91 5.19 12.06
C LYS A 144 -24.92 4.13 11.59
N TYR A 145 -25.32 3.33 10.60
CA TYR A 145 -24.46 2.31 10.01
C TYR A 145 -23.20 2.93 9.39
N LEU A 146 -23.34 3.99 8.59
CA LEU A 146 -22.20 4.67 7.99
C LEU A 146 -21.23 5.25 9.02
N MET A 147 -21.73 5.87 10.08
CA MET A 147 -20.88 6.40 11.16
C MET A 147 -20.07 5.28 11.84
N GLN A 148 -20.66 4.10 12.04
CA GLN A 148 -19.98 2.93 12.62
C GLN A 148 -18.93 2.31 11.69
N GLN A 149 -19.09 2.42 10.37
CA GLN A 149 -18.15 1.88 9.39
C GLN A 149 -16.95 2.81 9.10
N ILE A 150 -17.06 4.10 9.45
CA ILE A 150 -15.97 5.07 9.22
C ILE A 150 -14.95 4.94 10.35
N GLU A 151 -13.88 4.19 10.08
CA GLU A 151 -12.68 4.22 10.91
C GLU A 151 -11.89 5.53 10.66
N SER A 152 -11.83 6.40 11.67
CA SER A 152 -11.19 7.72 11.54
C SER A 152 -10.30 8.04 12.74
N ALA A 153 -8.99 8.11 12.50
CA ALA A 153 -8.01 8.56 13.50
C ALA A 153 -8.12 10.08 13.83
N THR A 154 -8.98 10.81 13.13
CA THR A 154 -9.20 12.25 13.32
C THR A 154 -10.60 12.60 13.82
N GLY A 155 -11.45 11.60 14.06
CA GLY A 155 -12.85 11.81 14.40
C GLY A 155 -13.74 12.03 13.18
N VAL A 156 -15.02 12.27 13.44
CA VAL A 156 -16.08 12.37 12.43
C VAL A 156 -16.97 13.58 12.72
N ALA A 157 -17.34 14.32 11.68
CA ALA A 157 -18.37 15.34 11.75
C ALA A 157 -19.58 14.95 10.90
N LEU A 158 -20.79 15.19 11.40
CA LEU A 158 -22.06 14.94 10.71
C LEU A 158 -22.83 16.26 10.57
N PHE A 159 -23.32 16.51 9.36
CA PHE A 159 -24.30 17.53 9.04
C PHE A 159 -25.55 16.84 8.51
N TYR A 160 -26.65 16.92 9.27
CA TYR A 160 -27.86 16.16 9.01
C TYR A 160 -29.12 17.02 9.13
N ASP A 161 -29.87 17.12 8.03
CA ASP A 161 -31.21 17.71 8.00
C ASP A 161 -32.24 16.65 8.44
N MET A 162 -32.86 16.86 9.60
CA MET A 162 -33.82 15.94 10.21
C MET A 162 -35.14 15.80 9.42
N LYS A 163 -35.37 16.60 8.37
CA LYS A 163 -36.58 16.47 7.55
C LYS A 163 -36.57 15.17 6.74
N ARG A 164 -37.77 14.63 6.48
CA ARG A 164 -37.96 13.39 5.71
C ARG A 164 -37.40 13.42 4.27
N LEU A 165 -37.36 14.58 3.63
CA LEU A 165 -36.72 14.78 2.31
C LEU A 165 -35.24 15.19 2.41
N GLY A 166 -34.73 15.39 3.64
CA GLY A 166 -33.43 15.89 4.07
C GLY A 166 -32.49 16.38 2.98
N MET A 167 -32.32 17.70 2.87
CA MET A 167 -31.50 18.29 1.80
C MET A 167 -29.99 18.06 2.00
N VAL A 168 -29.55 17.90 3.25
CA VAL A 168 -28.13 17.76 3.60
C VAL A 168 -27.95 16.54 4.50
N ARG A 169 -27.18 15.57 4.02
CA ARG A 169 -26.73 14.38 4.78
C ARG A 169 -25.27 14.11 4.45
N MET A 170 -24.38 14.78 5.18
CA MET A 170 -22.94 14.73 4.90
C MET A 170 -22.15 14.38 6.14
N LEU A 171 -21.18 13.48 5.95
CA LEU A 171 -20.17 13.13 6.93
C LEU A 171 -18.81 13.61 6.44
N MET A 172 -17.95 14.01 7.36
CA MET A 172 -16.59 14.44 7.08
C MET A 172 -15.61 13.82 8.07
N THR A 173 -14.49 13.29 7.57
CA THR A 173 -13.30 13.03 8.38
C THR A 173 -12.26 14.13 8.09
N PRO A 174 -11.93 14.99 9.09
CA PRO A 174 -11.03 16.10 8.89
C PRO A 174 -9.57 15.67 8.63
N PRO A 175 -8.70 16.59 8.18
CA PRO A 175 -7.27 16.33 8.05
C PRO A 175 -6.59 16.08 9.41
N PHE A 176 -7.11 16.67 10.49
CA PHE A 176 -6.55 16.65 11.85
C PHE A 176 -7.63 16.30 12.89
N PRO A 177 -7.24 15.83 14.10
CA PRO A 177 -8.19 15.40 15.12
C PRO A 177 -9.16 16.50 15.58
N ILE A 178 -10.43 16.16 15.70
CA ILE A 178 -11.45 16.95 16.40
C ILE A 178 -11.10 16.98 17.89
N GLY A 179 -11.13 18.18 18.50
CA GLY A 179 -10.71 18.39 19.88
C GLY A 179 -11.78 18.04 20.92
N GLU A 180 -13.05 18.19 20.58
CA GLU A 180 -14.20 18.02 21.48
C GLU A 180 -15.36 17.33 20.75
N SER A 181 -16.01 16.42 21.47
CA SER A 181 -17.25 15.80 21.00
C SER A 181 -18.45 16.57 21.51
N GLY A 182 -19.47 16.67 20.67
CA GLY A 182 -20.68 17.38 21.00
C GLY A 182 -21.67 17.35 19.85
N TRP A 183 -22.88 17.79 20.12
CA TRP A 183 -23.90 17.94 19.11
C TRP A 183 -24.72 19.20 19.34
N LYS A 184 -25.28 19.72 18.26
CA LYS A 184 -26.14 20.90 18.29
C LYS A 184 -27.26 20.73 17.28
N LEU A 185 -28.48 20.98 17.74
CA LEU A 185 -29.66 21.08 16.89
C LEU A 185 -30.06 22.56 16.83
N ASP A 186 -30.08 23.14 15.64
CA ASP A 186 -30.35 24.57 15.45
C ASP A 186 -30.98 24.81 14.06
N ARG A 187 -31.25 26.06 13.73
CA ARG A 187 -31.75 26.52 12.43
C ARG A 187 -30.66 26.61 11.37
N VAL A 188 -29.39 26.53 11.77
CA VAL A 188 -28.19 26.57 10.91
C VAL A 188 -27.20 25.52 11.41
N PHE A 189 -26.39 24.96 10.50
CA PHE A 189 -25.31 24.05 10.90
C PHE A 189 -24.18 24.82 11.61
N ASP A 190 -23.66 24.27 12.70
CA ASP A 190 -22.51 24.85 13.39
C ASP A 190 -21.21 24.41 12.75
N ILE A 191 -20.73 25.16 11.77
CA ILE A 191 -19.49 24.85 11.03
C ILE A 191 -18.22 25.38 11.71
N THR A 192 -18.35 26.17 12.78
CA THR A 192 -17.26 26.94 13.39
C THR A 192 -16.06 26.06 13.79
N PRO A 193 -16.26 24.93 14.51
CA PRO A 193 -15.14 24.09 14.95
C PRO A 193 -14.33 23.51 13.79
N LEU A 194 -14.98 23.11 12.69
CA LEU A 194 -14.28 22.59 11.52
C LEU A 194 -13.63 23.68 10.69
N GLN A 195 -14.25 24.85 10.58
CA GLN A 195 -13.66 25.97 9.87
C GLN A 195 -12.33 26.37 10.52
N GLU A 196 -12.33 26.56 11.85
CA GLU A 196 -11.10 26.84 12.60
C GLU A 196 -10.05 25.74 12.43
N LEU A 197 -10.46 24.47 12.47
CA LEU A 197 -9.57 23.31 12.28
C LEU A 197 -8.91 23.29 10.89
N LEU A 198 -9.66 23.62 9.83
CA LEU A 198 -9.15 23.63 8.46
C LEU A 198 -8.30 24.86 8.15
N GLU A 199 -8.60 25.99 8.76
CA GLU A 199 -7.86 27.26 8.59
C GLU A 199 -6.58 27.32 9.43
N ARG A 200 -6.49 26.50 10.49
CA ARG A 200 -5.32 26.43 11.36
C ARG A 200 -4.05 26.10 10.57
N ASN A 201 -3.15 27.08 10.49
CA ASN A 201 -1.81 26.86 9.97
C ASN A 201 -0.93 26.26 11.06
N GLN A 202 -0.38 25.07 10.82
CA GLN A 202 0.50 24.37 11.75
C GLN A 202 1.61 23.64 10.99
N MET A 203 2.79 23.61 11.60
CA MET A 203 3.95 22.87 11.10
C MET A 203 3.81 21.41 11.50
N ILE A 204 3.85 20.51 10.51
CA ILE A 204 3.81 19.06 10.75
C ILE A 204 4.98 18.38 10.03
N CYS A 205 5.33 17.20 10.53
CA CYS A 205 6.18 16.26 9.81
C CYS A 205 5.29 15.24 9.08
N ILE A 206 5.43 15.14 7.77
CA ILE A 206 4.76 14.13 6.95
C ILE A 206 5.70 12.94 6.77
N LEU A 207 5.26 11.75 7.16
CA LEU A 207 5.99 10.50 6.98
C LEU A 207 5.20 9.56 6.07
N LEU A 208 5.69 9.31 4.85
CA LEU A 208 5.11 8.31 3.95
C LEU A 208 6.05 7.13 3.84
N ALA A 209 5.73 6.07 4.56
CA ALA A 209 6.57 4.89 4.71
C ALA A 209 6.19 3.81 3.68
N HIS A 210 7.07 3.57 2.71
CA HIS A 210 6.99 2.41 1.83
C HIS A 210 8.35 1.74 1.74
N ALA A 211 8.35 0.41 1.72
CA ALA A 211 9.56 -0.37 1.53
C ALA A 211 10.22 0.02 0.19
N GLY A 212 11.49 0.42 0.24
CA GLY A 212 12.25 0.87 -0.92
C GLY A 212 12.18 2.37 -1.21
N ALA A 213 11.16 3.09 -0.72
CA ALA A 213 11.04 4.54 -0.88
C ALA A 213 10.19 5.19 0.23
N THR A 214 10.85 5.89 1.16
CA THR A 214 10.19 6.66 2.23
C THR A 214 10.35 8.15 1.97
N PHE A 215 9.26 8.91 2.06
CA PHE A 215 9.28 10.38 2.08
C PHE A 215 9.14 10.88 3.51
N ILE A 216 9.98 11.85 3.89
CA ILE A 216 9.90 12.56 5.17
C ILE A 216 10.00 14.04 4.85
N GLY A 217 9.03 14.84 5.29
CA GLY A 217 9.06 16.27 5.01
C GLY A 217 8.38 17.12 6.07
N ILE A 218 8.93 18.30 6.30
CA ILE A 218 8.35 19.32 7.15
C ILE A 218 7.52 20.24 6.27
N SER A 219 6.26 20.45 6.65
CA SER A 219 5.32 21.21 5.84
C SER A 219 4.34 21.93 6.73
N ASN A 220 3.93 23.09 6.27
CA ASN A 220 2.72 23.76 6.76
C ASN A 220 1.61 23.61 5.72
N ARG A 221 0.49 24.32 5.92
CA ARG A 221 -0.64 24.29 4.99
C ARG A 221 -0.26 24.77 3.59
N GLU A 222 0.68 25.69 3.45
CA GLU A 222 0.97 26.45 2.23
C GLU A 222 2.14 25.91 1.41
N ALA A 223 3.13 25.31 2.07
CA ALA A 223 4.33 24.82 1.42
C ALA A 223 5.00 23.69 2.21
N VAL A 224 5.74 22.86 1.46
CA VAL A 224 6.75 21.96 2.02
C VAL A 224 8.02 22.77 2.24
N ILE A 225 8.48 22.83 3.49
CA ILE A 225 9.60 23.67 3.95
C ILE A 225 10.93 22.94 3.76
N ASP A 226 11.00 21.67 4.18
CA ASP A 226 12.13 20.78 3.90
C ASP A 226 11.62 19.36 3.69
N TYR A 227 12.33 18.57 2.89
CA TYR A 227 12.01 17.17 2.69
C TYR A 227 13.23 16.35 2.28
N LYS A 228 13.16 15.06 2.60
CA LYS A 228 14.11 14.04 2.17
C LYS A 228 13.35 12.82 1.68
N VAL A 229 13.90 12.17 0.65
CA VAL A 229 13.39 10.90 0.15
C VAL A 229 14.47 9.86 0.32
N VAL A 230 14.23 8.91 1.21
CA VAL A 230 15.11 7.77 1.44
C VAL A 230 14.72 6.67 0.45
N ARG A 231 15.69 6.23 -0.36
CA ARG A 231 15.49 5.15 -1.34
C ARG A 231 16.44 3.99 -1.04
N SER A 232 15.95 2.78 -1.21
CA SER A 232 16.73 1.55 -1.05
C SER A 232 16.26 0.49 -2.04
N SER A 233 17.11 -0.51 -2.28
CA SER A 233 16.88 -1.58 -3.25
C SER A 233 16.07 -2.73 -2.66
N VAL A 234 14.97 -2.46 -1.94
CA VAL A 234 14.10 -3.52 -1.43
C VAL A 234 13.34 -4.14 -2.60
N LYS A 235 13.55 -5.43 -2.86
CA LYS A 235 12.81 -6.12 -3.91
C LYS A 235 11.32 -6.25 -3.56
N GLU A 236 10.45 -6.00 -4.54
CA GLU A 236 9.02 -6.24 -4.40
C GLU A 236 8.75 -7.72 -4.08
N LYS A 237 7.66 -7.99 -3.35
CA LYS A 237 7.34 -9.35 -2.88
C LYS A 237 7.08 -10.26 -4.10
N HIS A 238 7.93 -11.26 -4.30
CA HIS A 238 7.71 -12.27 -5.33
C HIS A 238 6.73 -13.33 -4.81
N THR A 239 5.59 -13.48 -5.48
CA THR A 239 4.53 -14.46 -5.16
C THR A 239 4.79 -15.88 -5.68
N LYS A 240 5.93 -16.12 -6.36
CA LYS A 240 6.26 -17.45 -6.90
C LYS A 240 6.86 -18.32 -5.79
N GLY A 241 6.09 -19.29 -5.31
CA GLY A 241 6.50 -20.21 -4.25
C GLY A 241 7.61 -21.18 -4.67
N GLY A 242 8.42 -21.60 -3.71
CA GLY A 242 9.50 -22.57 -3.94
C GLY A 242 10.40 -22.75 -2.70
N TRP A 243 11.26 -23.77 -2.72
CA TRP A 243 12.18 -24.09 -1.62
C TRP A 243 13.14 -22.92 -1.25
N SER A 244 13.37 -21.99 -2.16
CA SER A 244 14.16 -20.77 -1.96
C SER A 244 13.37 -19.59 -1.39
N GLN A 245 12.04 -19.67 -1.28
CA GLN A 245 11.17 -18.57 -0.85
C GLN A 245 11.52 -18.05 0.54
N ARG A 246 11.72 -18.94 1.52
CA ARG A 246 12.10 -18.55 2.90
C ARG A 246 13.42 -17.78 2.98
N ARG A 247 14.37 -18.04 2.06
CA ARG A 247 15.65 -17.31 2.02
C ARG A 247 15.46 -15.91 1.44
N PHE A 248 14.61 -15.76 0.42
CA PHE A 248 14.29 -14.46 -0.18
C PHE A 248 13.46 -13.58 0.76
N GLU A 249 12.53 -14.18 1.52
CA GLU A 249 11.76 -13.47 2.55
C GLU A 249 12.67 -12.91 3.63
N ARG A 250 13.62 -13.71 4.16
CA ARG A 250 14.60 -13.22 5.15
C ARG A 250 15.49 -12.10 4.64
N LEU A 251 16.03 -12.23 3.43
CA LEU A 251 16.84 -11.17 2.80
C LEU A 251 16.02 -9.89 2.61
N ARG A 252 14.74 -10.02 2.24
CA ARG A 252 13.84 -8.88 2.10
C ARG A 252 13.54 -8.23 3.45
N ASP A 253 13.33 -9.01 4.50
CA ASP A 253 13.10 -8.48 5.85
C ASP A 253 14.34 -7.73 6.37
N GLU A 254 15.55 -8.23 6.09
CA GLU A 254 16.81 -7.52 6.35
C GLU A 254 16.92 -6.22 5.54
N ASP A 255 16.58 -6.25 4.25
CA ASP A 255 16.58 -5.06 3.39
C ASP A 255 15.58 -4.00 3.89
N ILE A 256 14.40 -4.43 4.38
CA ILE A 256 13.38 -3.54 4.96
C ILE A 256 13.90 -2.90 6.24
N LYS A 257 14.51 -3.67 7.14
CA LYS A 257 15.11 -3.12 8.37
C LYS A 257 16.20 -2.10 8.08
N HIS A 258 17.08 -2.38 7.14
CA HIS A 258 18.12 -1.43 6.72
C HIS A 258 17.52 -0.15 6.11
N HIS A 259 16.42 -0.28 5.35
CA HIS A 259 15.67 0.88 4.85
C HIS A 259 15.04 1.68 5.99
N ALA A 260 14.44 1.01 6.97
CA ALA A 260 13.84 1.62 8.14
C ALA A 260 14.88 2.38 8.97
N GLU A 261 16.06 1.80 9.23
CA GLU A 261 17.14 2.45 9.97
C GLU A 261 17.64 3.72 9.26
N LYS A 262 17.82 3.68 7.94
CA LYS A 262 18.17 4.87 7.16
C LYS A 262 17.10 5.94 7.22
N ALA A 263 15.83 5.55 7.07
CA ALA A 263 14.70 6.45 7.16
C ALA A 263 14.56 7.05 8.57
N ARG A 264 14.79 6.26 9.62
CA ARG A 264 14.84 6.71 11.02
C ARG A 264 15.88 7.79 11.23
N GLY A 265 17.12 7.58 10.77
CA GLY A 265 18.18 8.59 10.93
C GLY A 265 17.85 9.93 10.24
N VAL A 266 17.19 9.88 9.08
CA VAL A 266 16.71 11.09 8.39
C VAL A 266 15.51 11.73 9.11
N PHE A 267 14.59 10.91 9.63
CA PHE A 267 13.46 11.38 10.42
C PHE A 267 13.94 12.10 11.68
N GLU A 268 14.79 11.46 12.48
CA GLU A 268 15.38 12.04 13.70
C GLU A 268 16.11 13.36 13.42
N ALA A 269 16.91 13.43 12.35
CA ALA A 269 17.61 14.66 11.99
C ALA A 269 16.65 15.82 11.70
N LEU A 270 15.58 15.59 10.92
CA LEU A 270 14.56 16.62 10.65
C LEU A 270 13.76 16.97 11.90
N MET A 271 13.41 15.98 12.72
CA MET A 271 12.68 16.21 13.96
C MET A 271 13.49 17.03 14.97
N ASP A 272 14.80 16.82 15.05
CA ASP A 272 15.71 17.59 15.90
C ASP A 272 15.90 19.02 15.41
N GLU A 273 16.02 19.21 14.08
CA GLU A 273 16.18 20.52 13.45
C GLU A 273 14.95 21.41 13.67
N TYR A 274 13.74 20.85 13.50
CA TYR A 274 12.47 21.60 13.57
C TYR A 274 11.68 21.36 14.87
N LYS A 275 12.32 20.87 15.94
CA LYS A 275 11.69 20.45 17.20
C LYS A 275 10.78 21.50 17.87
N ASN A 276 11.08 22.79 17.69
CA ASN A 276 10.32 23.87 18.32
C ASN A 276 9.09 24.30 17.49
N GLU A 277 9.05 23.91 16.22
CA GLU A 277 8.04 24.33 15.26
C GLU A 277 7.00 23.23 15.05
N ILE A 278 7.45 21.98 14.93
CA ILE A 278 6.58 20.82 14.66
C ILE A 278 5.55 20.66 15.78
N LYS A 279 4.29 20.48 15.39
CA LYS A 279 3.17 20.21 16.30
C LYS A 279 2.74 18.75 16.29
N MET A 280 2.95 18.03 15.18
CA MET A 280 2.46 16.68 14.97
C MET A 280 3.25 15.97 13.87
N VAL A 281 3.29 14.65 13.94
CA VAL A 281 3.73 13.78 12.85
C VAL A 281 2.51 13.14 12.21
N VAL A 282 2.32 13.31 10.90
CA VAL A 282 1.27 12.65 10.13
C VAL A 282 1.89 11.57 9.27
N ALA A 283 1.58 10.32 9.59
CA ALA A 283 2.18 9.15 8.95
C ALA A 283 1.16 8.36 8.09
N SER A 284 1.65 7.82 6.98
CA SER A 284 0.89 6.94 6.08
C SER A 284 1.79 5.88 5.44
N GLY A 285 1.19 4.81 4.93
CA GLY A 285 1.90 3.69 4.30
C GLY A 285 1.99 2.44 5.19
N GLU A 286 3.11 1.72 5.10
CA GLU A 286 3.31 0.44 5.77
C GLU A 286 3.45 0.61 7.29
N HIS A 287 2.46 0.15 8.07
CA HIS A 287 2.37 0.39 9.51
C HIS A 287 3.60 -0.09 10.31
N ASN A 288 4.16 -1.25 9.97
CA ASN A 288 5.37 -1.75 10.63
C ASN A 288 6.59 -0.86 10.36
N LEU A 289 6.71 -0.34 9.13
CA LEU A 289 7.79 0.56 8.76
C LEU A 289 7.63 1.93 9.43
N ILE A 290 6.41 2.44 9.56
CA ILE A 290 6.13 3.64 10.37
C ILE A 290 6.63 3.44 11.80
N LYS A 291 6.26 2.32 12.44
CA LYS A 291 6.68 1.99 13.81
C LYS A 291 8.20 1.92 13.96
N GLU A 292 8.90 1.26 13.02
CA GLU A 292 10.37 1.17 13.05
C GLU A 292 11.04 2.54 12.84
N ILE A 293 10.50 3.40 11.98
CA ILE A 293 11.04 4.75 11.72
C ILE A 293 10.79 5.67 12.90
N THR A 294 9.60 5.62 13.50
CA THR A 294 9.23 6.50 14.62
C THR A 294 9.73 5.99 15.97
N GLY A 295 10.25 4.76 16.08
CA GLY A 295 10.88 4.23 17.30
C GLY A 295 9.96 3.52 18.29
N GLY A 296 8.97 2.76 17.82
CA GLY A 296 7.96 2.09 18.67
C GLY A 296 8.51 1.21 19.81
N ASP A 297 7.86 1.36 20.97
CA ASP A 297 7.86 0.62 22.25
C ASP A 297 8.94 0.86 23.33
N TYR A 298 10.13 1.42 23.08
CA TYR A 298 11.08 1.69 24.18
C TYR A 298 11.75 3.07 24.22
N GLU A 299 11.58 3.92 23.21
CA GLU A 299 12.17 5.26 23.24
C GLU A 299 11.54 6.20 22.18
N TYR A 300 10.23 6.44 22.23
CA TYR A 300 9.66 7.57 21.47
C TYR A 300 10.19 8.87 22.09
N ARG A 301 11.31 9.37 21.54
CA ARG A 301 12.08 10.49 22.11
C ARG A 301 11.39 11.84 21.96
N TYR A 302 10.42 11.92 21.05
CA TYR A 302 9.74 13.17 20.71
C TYR A 302 8.38 13.24 21.39
N SER A 303 7.98 14.41 21.89
CA SER A 303 6.69 14.57 22.59
C SER A 303 5.51 14.89 21.66
N PHE A 304 5.69 14.74 20.34
CA PHE A 304 4.65 15.13 19.37
C PHE A 304 3.66 13.98 19.13
N PRO A 305 2.36 14.28 19.02
CA PRO A 305 1.36 13.31 18.58
C PRO A 305 1.71 12.69 17.23
N LEU A 306 1.53 11.37 17.10
CA LEU A 306 1.65 10.62 15.86
C LEU A 306 0.26 10.27 15.33
N LEU A 307 -0.13 10.90 14.23
CA LEU A 307 -1.38 10.63 13.53
C LEU A 307 -1.14 9.68 12.36
N ILE A 308 -1.58 8.44 12.47
CA ILE A 308 -1.54 7.48 11.35
C ILE A 308 -2.86 7.56 10.58
N ARG A 309 -2.81 7.90 9.30
CA ARG A 309 -3.99 7.94 8.43
C ARG A 309 -3.70 7.41 7.03
N SER A 310 -4.74 6.95 6.34
CA SER A 310 -4.62 6.57 4.93
C SER A 310 -4.58 7.82 4.05
N ILE A 311 -3.56 7.90 3.19
CA ILE A 311 -3.41 8.94 2.17
C ILE A 311 -3.32 8.21 0.82
N ASP A 312 -4.34 8.34 -0.03
CA ASP A 312 -4.36 7.67 -1.33
C ASP A 312 -3.41 8.35 -2.32
N LEU A 313 -2.15 7.95 -2.27
CA LEU A 313 -1.15 8.27 -3.28
C LEU A 313 -1.24 7.24 -4.39
N LYS A 314 -2.21 7.42 -5.31
CA LYS A 314 -2.21 6.69 -6.58
C LYS A 314 -0.82 6.83 -7.22
N ALA A 315 -0.07 5.74 -7.21
CA ALA A 315 1.27 5.57 -7.77
C ALA A 315 2.40 6.36 -7.09
N ARG A 316 3.23 5.63 -6.33
CA ARG A 316 4.67 5.81 -6.02
C ARG A 316 5.15 7.23 -5.61
N VAL A 317 6.05 7.26 -4.62
CA VAL A 317 6.79 8.47 -4.23
C VAL A 317 7.78 8.87 -5.35
N GLU A 318 7.28 9.57 -6.36
CA GLU A 318 8.08 10.19 -7.41
C GLU A 318 8.34 11.66 -7.08
N LYS A 319 9.54 12.18 -7.43
CA LYS A 319 9.99 13.53 -7.07
C LYS A 319 9.06 14.66 -7.52
N HIS A 320 8.20 14.43 -8.52
CA HIS A 320 7.26 15.42 -9.05
C HIS A 320 5.94 15.54 -8.25
N ASN A 321 5.74 14.77 -7.18
CA ASN A 321 4.50 14.73 -6.40
C ASN A 321 4.57 15.35 -4.99
N ILE A 322 5.63 16.12 -4.66
CA ILE A 322 5.83 16.65 -3.30
C ILE A 322 4.69 17.58 -2.87
N ASP A 323 4.29 18.50 -3.75
CA ASP A 323 3.19 19.41 -3.43
C ASP A 323 1.86 18.65 -3.30
N LYS A 324 1.66 17.62 -4.12
CA LYS A 324 0.50 16.73 -4.04
C LYS A 324 0.45 15.97 -2.71
N ILE A 325 1.60 15.55 -2.18
CA ILE A 325 1.69 14.92 -0.85
C ILE A 325 1.18 15.89 0.22
N ARG A 326 1.68 17.13 0.22
CA ARG A 326 1.17 18.20 1.11
C ARG A 326 -0.33 18.37 0.94
N VAL A 327 -0.80 18.60 -0.28
CA VAL A 327 -2.24 18.85 -0.53
C VAL A 327 -3.11 17.70 0.00
N LEU A 328 -2.71 16.44 -0.22
CA LEU A 328 -3.45 15.28 0.25
C LEU A 328 -3.41 15.09 1.77
N THR A 329 -2.29 15.43 2.43
CA THR A 329 -2.19 15.38 3.90
C THR A 329 -3.15 16.35 4.59
N TRP A 330 -3.43 17.51 3.97
CA TRP A 330 -4.39 18.52 4.48
C TRP A 330 -5.81 18.34 3.92
N SER A 331 -6.04 17.29 3.13
CA SER A 331 -7.35 17.02 2.55
C SER A 331 -8.27 16.31 3.54
N ALA A 332 -9.56 16.67 3.50
CA ALA A 332 -10.60 15.99 4.26
C ALA A 332 -11.29 14.95 3.37
N ARG A 333 -11.83 13.90 3.97
CA ARG A 333 -12.67 12.93 3.26
C ARG A 333 -14.12 13.21 3.59
N TRP A 334 -14.92 13.39 2.56
CA TRP A 334 -16.34 13.70 2.64
C TRP A 334 -17.14 12.52 2.14
N TYR A 335 -18.28 12.28 2.76
CA TYR A 335 -19.18 11.19 2.43
C TYR A 335 -20.58 11.78 2.33
N ASN A 336 -21.26 11.50 1.22
CA ASN A 336 -22.66 11.83 1.05
C ASN A 336 -23.49 10.59 1.31
N VAL A 337 -24.45 10.71 2.23
CA VAL A 337 -25.44 9.67 2.53
C VAL A 337 -26.63 9.87 1.60
N SER A 338 -26.55 9.29 0.39
CA SER A 338 -27.66 9.26 -0.56
C SER A 338 -28.33 7.89 -0.50
N ILE A 339 -29.66 7.88 -0.37
CA ILE A 339 -30.52 6.69 -0.48
C ILE A 339 -30.60 6.24 -1.95
#